data_AF-A0A914YAD8-F1
#
_entry.id   AF-A0A914YAD8-F1
#
_cell.length_a   1.000
_cell.length_b   1.000
_cell.length_c   1.000
_cell.angle_alpha   90.00
_cell.angle_beta   90.00
_cell.angle_gamma   90.00
#
_symmetry.space_group_name_H-M   'P 1'
#
loop_
_entity.id
_entity.type
_entity.pdbx_description
1 polymer ?
#
loop_
_entity_poly.entity_id
_entity_poly.type
_entity_poly.pdbx_seq_one_letter_code
_entity_poly.pdbx_strand_id
1 'polypeptide(L)' 'MWKYNPRFLSTAYYDPAVSDEKPVIWIAKDPMGISEKEMNKTRQYGVDISNDNATINDKGDVIVTGSPPNYQLPPKM' A
#
# COMPACT_ATOMS: atom_id res chain seq x y z
N MET A 1 10.61 -30.21 -6.82
CA MET A 1 11.34 -30.21 -8.10
C MET A 1 11.51 -28.77 -8.55
N TRP A 2 12.72 -28.21 -8.48
CA TRP A 2 12.98 -26.82 -8.86
C TRP A 2 12.86 -26.68 -10.38
N LYS A 3 11.87 -25.91 -10.85
CA LYS A 3 11.75 -25.55 -12.27
C LYS A 3 12.50 -24.24 -12.48
N TYR A 4 13.62 -24.32 -13.19
CA TYR A 4 14.35 -23.15 -13.66
C TYR A 4 13.46 -22.34 -14.62
N ASN A 5 13.22 -21.07 -14.29
CA ASN A 5 12.46 -20.15 -15.13
C ASN A 5 13.43 -19.16 -15.79
N PRO A 6 13.75 -19.29 -17.08
CA PRO A 6 14.73 -18.43 -17.76
C PRO A 6 14.31 -16.95 -17.81
N ARG A 7 13.03 -16.61 -17.58
CA ARG A 7 12.59 -15.21 -17.46
C ARG A 7 13.20 -14.49 -16.24
N PHE A 8 13.54 -15.22 -15.18
CA PHE A 8 14.16 -14.62 -13.99
C PHE A 8 15.50 -13.97 -14.34
N LEU A 9 16.33 -14.58 -15.19
CA LEU A 9 17.61 -13.99 -15.58
C LEU A 9 17.45 -12.70 -16.39
N SER A 10 16.42 -12.62 -17.24
CA SER A 10 16.21 -11.44 -18.09
C SER A 10 15.76 -10.20 -17.31
N THR A 11 15.15 -10.38 -16.13
CA THR A 11 14.64 -9.28 -15.30
C THR A 11 15.39 -9.11 -13.99
N ALA A 12 16.34 -10.01 -13.66
CA ALA A 12 17.07 -10.01 -12.38
C ALA A 12 17.88 -8.74 -12.09
N TYR A 13 18.19 -7.95 -13.13
CA TYR A 13 18.94 -6.70 -13.02
C TYR A 13 18.09 -5.47 -13.33
N TYR A 14 16.78 -5.61 -13.47
CA TYR A 14 15.92 -4.44 -13.61
C TYR A 14 15.92 -3.67 -12.30
N ASP A 15 16.04 -2.35 -12.42
CA ASP A 15 15.94 -1.47 -11.27
C ASP A 15 14.56 -1.68 -10.63
N PRO A 16 14.46 -1.82 -9.29
CA PRO A 16 13.18 -1.94 -8.59
C PRO A 16 12.18 -0.84 -8.98
N ALA A 17 12.65 0.36 -9.33
CA ALA A 17 11.80 1.44 -9.84
C ALA A 17 11.04 1.09 -11.14
N VAL A 18 11.45 0.06 -11.86
CA VAL A 18 10.82 -0.42 -13.11
C VAL A 18 9.87 -1.59 -12.87
N SER A 19 10.12 -2.40 -11.84
CA SER A 19 9.36 -3.63 -11.56
C SER A 19 8.37 -3.52 -10.41
N ASP A 20 8.61 -2.61 -9.46
CA ASP A 20 7.84 -2.53 -8.23
C ASP A 20 6.46 -1.93 -8.49
N GLU A 21 5.46 -2.46 -7.78
CA GLU A 21 4.14 -1.87 -7.77
C GLU A 21 4.18 -0.47 -7.16
N LYS A 22 3.34 0.42 -7.70
CA LYS A 22 3.22 1.78 -7.19
C LYS A 22 2.84 1.75 -5.69
N PRO A 23 3.53 2.52 -4.83
CA PRO A 23 3.20 2.56 -3.41
C PRO A 23 1.83 3.20 -3.18
N VAL A 24 1.11 2.68 -2.19
CA VAL A 24 -0.14 3.26 -1.68
C VAL A 24 0.17 4.02 -0.40
N ILE A 25 -0.24 5.28 -0.34
CA ILE A 25 -0.09 6.10 0.88
C ILE A 25 -1.16 5.66 1.88
N TRP A 26 -0.73 5.37 3.10
CA TRP A 26 -1.63 4.95 4.17
C TRP A 26 -1.89 6.11 5.13
N ILE A 27 -3.16 6.51 5.27
CA ILE A 27 -3.58 7.59 6.18
C ILE A 27 -4.60 7.06 7.19
N ALA A 28 -4.71 7.69 8.35
CA ALA A 28 -5.76 7.34 9.29
C ALA A 28 -7.10 7.94 8.87
N LYS A 29 -8.18 7.18 9.03
CA LYS A 29 -9.55 7.68 8.89
C LYS A 29 -9.88 8.65 10.04
N ASP A 30 -10.24 9.87 9.68
CA ASP A 30 -10.66 10.90 10.63
C ASP A 30 -12.20 11.00 10.69
N PRO A 31 -12.76 11.43 11.84
CA PRO A 31 -14.20 11.60 11.99
C PRO A 31 -14.79 12.78 11.20
N MET A 32 -13.96 13.71 10.71
CA MET A 32 -14.40 14.90 9.96
C MET A 32 -14.51 14.63 8.44
N GLY A 33 -14.14 13.43 7.99
CA GLY A 33 -14.20 13.00 6.59
C GLY A 33 -13.15 13.67 5.70
N ILE A 34 -12.04 14.14 6.27
CA ILE A 34 -10.93 14.76 5.53
C ILE A 34 -10.19 13.69 4.72
N SER A 35 -10.01 12.50 5.28
CA SER A 35 -9.30 11.37 4.68
C SER A 35 -9.97 10.95 3.36
N GLU A 36 -11.30 10.86 3.33
CA GLU A 36 -12.07 10.53 2.14
C GLU A 36 -12.01 11.64 1.09
N LYS A 37 -11.99 12.91 1.50
CA LYS A 37 -11.84 14.04 0.57
C LYS A 37 -10.46 14.02 -0.09
N GLU A 38 -9.40 13.79 0.67
CA GLU A 38 -8.04 13.70 0.14
C GLU A 38 -7.90 12.49 -0.78
N MET A 39 -8.40 11.30 -0.42
CA MET A 39 -8.42 10.12 -1.29
C MET A 39 -9.07 10.40 -2.65
N ASN A 40 -10.23 11.07 -2.66
CA ASN A 40 -10.92 11.43 -3.89
C ASN A 40 -10.13 12.47 -4.71
N LYS A 41 -9.53 13.45 -4.04
CA LYS A 41 -8.75 14.51 -4.66
C LYS A 41 -7.40 14.02 -5.22
N THR A 42 -6.76 13.02 -4.62
CA THR A 42 -5.47 12.52 -5.09
C THR A 42 -5.60 11.51 -6.22
N ARG A 43 -6.75 10.83 -6.29
CA ARG A 43 -7.04 9.86 -7.36
C ARG A 43 -6.97 10.48 -8.76
N GLN A 44 -7.45 11.72 -8.93
CA GLN A 44 -7.32 12.48 -10.19
C GLN A 44 -5.87 12.82 -10.57
N TYR A 45 -4.93 12.80 -9.61
CA TYR A 45 -3.50 13.01 -9.84
C TYR A 45 -2.73 11.69 -9.97
N GLY A 46 -3.43 10.56 -10.00
CA GLY A 46 -2.80 9.25 -10.08
C GLY A 46 -1.98 8.90 -8.85
N VAL A 47 -2.38 9.35 -7.65
CA VAL A 47 -1.80 8.95 -6.36
C VAL A 47 -2.83 8.14 -5.59
N ASP A 48 -2.44 6.92 -5.21
CA ASP A 48 -3.33 6.00 -4.50
C ASP A 48 -3.14 6.17 -3.00
N ILE A 49 -4.26 6.38 -2.31
CA ILE A 49 -4.32 6.55 -0.87
C ILE A 49 -5.35 5.57 -0.33
N SER A 50 -5.05 4.91 0.78
CA SER A 50 -6.00 4.09 1.53
C SER A 50 -6.05 4.57 2.98
N ASN A 51 -7.25 4.52 3.56
CA ASN A 51 -7.48 4.72 5.00
C ASN A 51 -7.94 3.42 5.68
N ASP A 52 -7.75 2.28 5.02
CA ASP A 52 -8.17 0.98 5.53
C ASP A 52 -7.39 0.63 6.79
N ASN A 53 -8.07 0.06 7.78
CA ASN A 53 -7.44 -0.46 9.00
C ASN A 53 -6.67 0.58 9.86
N ALA A 54 -6.88 1.88 9.65
CA ALA A 54 -6.34 2.94 10.48
C ALA A 54 -7.42 3.98 10.79
N THR A 55 -7.61 4.33 12.05
CA THR A 55 -8.62 5.32 12.49
C THR A 55 -8.09 6.19 13.62
N ILE A 56 -8.64 7.40 13.76
CA ILE A 56 -8.36 8.28 14.90
C ILE A 56 -9.38 8.00 16.01
N ASN A 57 -8.90 7.88 17.26
CA ASN A 57 -9.76 7.70 18.43
C ASN A 57 -10.22 9.04 19.03
N ASP A 58 -11.06 9.00 20.05
CA ASP A 58 -11.58 10.21 20.73
C ASP A 58 -10.50 11.03 21.46
N LYS A 59 -9.30 10.47 21.67
CA LYS A 59 -8.14 11.14 22.26
C LYS A 59 -7.23 11.77 21.21
N GLY A 60 -7.51 11.56 19.92
CA GLY A 60 -6.68 12.02 18.81
C GLY A 60 -5.54 11.06 18.44
N ASP A 61 -5.46 9.88 19.03
CA ASP A 61 -4.43 8.89 18.68
C ASP A 61 -4.84 8.08 17.44
N VAL A 62 -3.85 7.72 16.61
CA VAL A 62 -4.04 6.78 15.51
C VAL A 62 -4.05 5.34 16.05
N ILE A 63 -5.14 4.62 15.79
CA ILE A 63 -5.30 3.20 16.09
C ILE A 63 -5.27 2.41 14.79
N VAL A 64 -4.43 1.38 14.75
CA VAL A 64 -4.32 0.43 13.64
C VAL A 64 -5.11 -0.83 14.00
N THR A 65 -6.08 -1.20 13.16
CA THR A 65 -6.99 -2.34 13.40
C THR A 65 -6.68 -3.55 12.52
N GLY A 66 -5.67 -3.48 11.65
CA GLY A 66 -5.35 -4.51 10.68
C GLY A 66 -4.07 -4.22 9.90
N SER A 67 -3.87 -4.95 8.81
CA SER A 67 -2.69 -4.81 7.96
C SER A 67 -2.70 -3.52 7.14
N PRO A 68 -1.52 -2.98 6.80
CA PRO A 68 -1.41 -1.86 5.86
C PRO A 68 -1.95 -2.25 4.47
N PRO A 69 -2.34 -1.27 3.65
CA PRO A 69 -2.67 -1.49 2.25
C PRO A 69 -1.48 -2.14 1.53
N ASN A 70 -1.77 -3.04 0.60
CA ASN A 70 -0.79 -3.80 -0.20
C ASN A 70 0.19 -4.68 0.60
N TYR A 71 -0.12 -5.00 1.87
CA TYR A 71 0.69 -5.95 2.62
C TYR A 71 0.56 -7.37 2.05
N GLN A 72 1.59 -7.85 1.36
CA GLN A 72 1.72 -9.25 0.98
C GLN A 72 2.57 -9.97 2.04
N LEU A 73 2.00 -11.01 2.65
CA LEU A 73 2.79 -11.90 3.49
C LEU A 73 3.91 -12.52 2.66
N PRO A 74 5.15 -12.57 3.16
CA PRO A 74 6.20 -13.28 2.45
C PRO A 74 5.77 -14.75 2.27
N PRO A 75 6.06 -15.36 1.11
CA PRO A 75 5.70 -16.75 0.87
C PRO A 75 6.28 -17.63 1.99
N LYS A 76 5.45 -18.51 2.57
CA LYS A 76 5.91 -19.46 3.59
C LYS A 76 7.03 -20.31 2.98
N MET A 77 8.18 -20.33 3.65
CA MET A 77 9.34 -21.15 3.30
C MET A 77 9.02 -22.63 3.39
#